data_AF-A0A8K1GWH4-F1
#
_entry.id   AF-A0A8K1GWH4-F1
#
_cell.length_a   1.000
_cell.length_b   1.000
_cell.length_c   1.000
_cell.angle_alpha   90.00
_cell.angle_beta   90.00
_cell.angle_gamma   90.00
#
_symmetry.space_group_name_H-M   'P 1'
#
loop_
_entity.id
_entity.type
_entity.pdbx_description
1 polymer ?
#
loop_
_entity_poly.entity_id
_entity_poly.type
_entity_poly.pdbx_seq_one_letter_code
_entity_poly.pdbx_strand_id
1 'polypeptide(L)' 'FTLIDGQAQYPVVTTNYGKIRGLRTPLPNEILGPVEQYLGVPYASPPTGERRFQPPEPPSSWTGVRNATQFAAVCP' A
#
# COMPACT_ATOMS: atom_id res chain seq x y z
N PHE A 1 7.54 14.89 23.75
CA PHE A 1 6.35 14.99 22.87
C PHE A 1 6.85 15.33 21.47
N THR A 2 7.25 14.32 20.70
CA THR A 2 7.77 14.57 19.35
C THR A 2 6.58 14.74 18.42
N LEU A 3 6.39 15.98 17.95
CA LEU A 3 5.45 16.29 16.89
C LEU A 3 5.91 15.56 15.63
N ILE A 4 5.33 14.39 15.36
CA ILE A 4 5.45 13.76 14.05
C ILE A 4 4.67 14.63 13.08
N ASP A 5 5.40 15.28 12.18
CA ASP A 5 4.85 16.05 11.08
C ASP A 5 3.78 15.20 10.36
N GLY A 6 2.59 15.77 10.10
CA GLY A 6 1.47 15.01 9.55
C GLY A 6 1.77 14.37 8.19
N GLN A 7 2.77 14.91 7.48
CA GLN A 7 3.31 14.32 6.26
C GLN A 7 4.26 13.13 6.52
N ALA A 8 4.97 13.11 7.65
CA ALA A 8 5.86 12.02 8.04
C ALA A 8 5.11 10.78 8.54
N GLN A 9 3.87 10.93 9.00
CA GLN A 9 3.03 9.82 9.45
C GLN A 9 2.41 9.02 8.28
N TYR A 10 2.14 9.70 7.16
CA TYR A 10 1.52 9.12 5.96
C TYR A 10 2.40 9.30 4.73
N PRO A 11 3.53 8.57 4.64
CA PRO A 11 4.48 8.73 3.55
C PRO A 11 3.84 8.38 2.20
N VAL A 12 4.19 9.15 1.15
CA VAL A 12 3.73 8.94 -0.22
C VAL A 12 4.90 8.55 -1.11
N VAL A 13 4.79 7.41 -1.79
CA VAL A 13 5.80 6.91 -2.72
C VAL A 13 5.24 6.74 -4.13
N THR A 14 6.09 6.92 -5.14
CA THR A 14 5.74 6.74 -6.54
C THR A 14 6.08 5.32 -6.98
N THR A 15 5.12 4.62 -7.57
CA THR A 15 5.31 3.33 -8.24
C THR A 15 5.18 3.51 -9.75
N ASN A 16 5.49 2.46 -10.52
CA ASN A 16 5.27 2.45 -11.98
C ASN A 16 3.79 2.62 -12.38
N TYR A 17 2.84 2.34 -11.47
CA TYR A 17 1.40 2.37 -11.72
C TYR A 17 0.68 3.58 -11.10
N GLY A 18 1.39 4.39 -10.30
CA GLY A 18 0.83 5.55 -9.63
C GLY A 18 1.40 5.77 -8.23
N LYS A 19 0.94 6.82 -7.56
CA LYS A 19 1.38 7.15 -6.19
C LYS A 19 0.56 6.38 -5.16
N ILE A 20 1.19 5.92 -4.08
CA ILE A 20 0.53 5.28 -2.94
C ILE A 20 0.86 6.00 -1.64
N ARG A 21 -0.10 6.03 -0.70
CA ARG A 21 0.07 6.54 0.66
C ARG A 21 0.13 5.37 1.64
N GLY A 22 1.24 5.25 2.36
CA GLY A 22 1.41 4.27 3.44
C GLY A 22 1.13 4.85 4.82
N LEU A 23 1.55 4.12 5.86
CA LEU A 23 1.58 4.60 7.24
C LEU A 23 2.93 4.31 7.89
N ARG A 24 3.43 5.25 8.69
CA ARG A 24 4.61 5.04 9.53
C ARG A 24 4.18 4.52 10.90
N THR A 25 4.59 3.31 11.24
CA THR A 25 4.13 2.58 12.43
C THR A 25 5.27 2.39 13.41
N PRO A 26 5.13 2.82 14.68
CA PRO A 26 6.12 2.53 15.72
C PRO A 26 6.12 1.03 16.05
N LEU A 27 7.29 0.50 16.39
CA LEU A 27 7.40 -0.87 16.90
C LEU A 27 7.30 -0.86 18.43
N PRO A 28 6.83 -1.95 19.07
CA PRO A 28 6.70 -2.02 20.53
C PRO A 28 8.04 -1.86 21.27
N ASN A 29 9.15 -2.18 20.62
CA ASN A 29 10.49 -2.03 21.20
C ASN A 29 11.06 -0.65 20.83
N GLU A 30 11.33 0.16 21.84
CA GLU A 30 11.82 1.53 21.70
C GLU A 30 13.23 1.65 21.09
N ILE A 31 14.05 0.58 21.15
CA ILE A 31 15.36 0.57 20.48
C ILE A 31 15.22 0.38 18.96
N LEU A 32 14.04 -0.03 18.50
CA LEU A 32 13.75 -0.22 17.07
C LEU A 32 13.10 1.05 16.51
N GLY A 33 13.61 1.49 15.35
CA GLY A 33 12.99 2.58 14.62
C GLY A 33 11.59 2.21 14.10
N PRO A 34 10.74 3.21 13.82
CA PRO A 34 9.45 2.98 13.18
C PRO A 34 9.61 2.43 11.76
N VAL A 35 8.61 1.69 11.29
CA VAL A 35 8.59 1.09 9.94
C VAL A 35 7.52 1.75 9.09
N GLU A 36 7.84 2.01 7.82
CA GLU A 36 6.83 2.40 6.83
C GLU A 36 6.14 1.17 6.26
N GLN A 37 4.82 1.15 6.33
CA GLN A 37 3.98 0.06 5.85
C GLN A 37 3.13 0.54 4.68
N TYR A 38 3.11 -0.25 3.61
CA TYR A 38 2.28 -0.04 2.42
C TYR A 38 1.45 -1.31 2.20
N LEU A 39 0.20 -1.28 2.65
CA LEU A 39 -0.70 -2.42 2.74
C LEU A 39 -1.75 -2.37 1.62
N GLY A 40 -2.10 -3.54 1.07
CA GLY A 40 -3.14 -3.63 0.01
C GLY A 40 -2.72 -3.04 -1.34
N VAL A 41 -1.42 -3.01 -1.64
CA VAL A 41 -0.89 -2.53 -2.93
C VAL A 41 -1.24 -3.52 -4.05
N PRO A 42 -1.95 -3.11 -5.11
CA PRO A 42 -2.27 -4.01 -6.21
C PRO A 42 -1.03 -4.34 -7.03
N TYR A 43 -0.78 -5.63 -7.22
CA TYR A 43 0.30 -6.14 -8.08
C TYR A 43 -0.21 -6.82 -9.36
N ALA A 44 -1.53 -7.03 -9.46
CA ALA A 44 -2.19 -7.64 -10.61
C ALA A 44 -3.61 -7.08 -10.75
N SER A 45 -4.20 -7.22 -11.94
CA SER A 45 -5.62 -6.99 -12.17
C SER A 45 -6.47 -8.06 -11.46
N PRO A 46 -7.68 -7.74 -10.94
CA PRO A 46 -8.53 -8.71 -10.25
C PRO A 46 -8.84 -9.95 -11.11
N PRO A 47 -8.55 -11.18 -10.64
CA PRO A 47 -8.71 -12.42 -11.41
C PRO A 47 -10.16 -12.92 -11.39
N THR A 48 -11.09 -12.06 -11.79
CA THR A 48 -12.54 -12.29 -11.76
C THR A 48 -13.13 -12.35 -13.17
N GLY A 49 -14.30 -12.98 -13.32
CA GLY A 49 -14.97 -13.14 -14.62
C GLY A 49 -14.12 -14.01 -15.56
N GLU A 50 -13.99 -13.58 -16.81
CA GLU A 50 -13.21 -14.27 -17.85
C GLU A 50 -11.71 -14.41 -17.53
N ARG A 51 -11.18 -13.62 -16.58
CA ARG A 51 -9.79 -13.74 -16.11
C ARG A 51 -9.59 -14.85 -15.08
N ARG A 52 -10.67 -15.50 -14.61
CA ARG A 52 -10.54 -16.65 -13.71
C ARG A 52 -9.85 -17.78 -14.47
N PHE A 53 -8.88 -18.43 -13.81
CA PHE A 53 -8.05 -19.50 -14.40
C PHE A 53 -7.14 -19.07 -15.55
N GLN A 54 -6.96 -17.76 -15.74
CA GLN A 54 -5.96 -17.21 -16.65
C GLN A 54 -4.71 -16.75 -15.88
N PRO A 55 -3.55 -16.62 -16.56
CA PRO A 55 -2.39 -15.96 -15.97
C PRO A 55 -2.72 -14.55 -15.46
N PRO A 56 -2.03 -14.06 -14.41
CA PRO A 56 -2.27 -12.72 -13.88
C PRO A 56 -1.87 -11.66 -14.90
N GLU A 57 -2.73 -10.66 -15.07
CA GLU A 57 -2.44 -9.47 -15.87
C GLU A 57 -1.92 -8.33 -14.97
N PRO A 58 -1.08 -7.40 -15.49
CA PRO A 58 -0.64 -6.23 -14.74
C PRO A 58 -1.83 -5.39 -14.21
N PRO A 59 -1.65 -4.67 -13.08
CA PRO A 59 -2.70 -3.80 -12.55
C PRO A 59 -2.88 -2.58 -13.46
N SER A 60 -4.09 -2.02 -13.46
CA SER A 60 -4.34 -0.72 -14.09
C SER A 60 -3.62 0.39 -13.32
N SER A 61 -2.98 1.31 -14.05
CA SER A 61 -2.46 2.55 -13.46
C SER A 61 -3.60 3.44 -12.95
N TRP A 62 -3.31 4.30 -11.98
CA TRP A 62 -4.27 5.24 -11.42
C TRP A 62 -3.71 6.67 -11.37
N THR A 63 -4.62 7.64 -11.39
CA THR A 63 -4.30 9.04 -11.11
C THR A 63 -4.46 9.35 -9.62
N GLY A 64 -3.82 10.42 -9.15
CA GLY A 64 -3.85 10.80 -7.73
C GLY A 64 -3.01 9.89 -6.84
N VAL A 65 -3.41 9.77 -5.57
CA VAL A 65 -2.72 8.96 -4.55
C VAL A 65 -3.67 7.88 -4.03
N ARG A 66 -3.30 6.61 -4.22
CA ARG A 66 -4.07 5.47 -3.71
C ARG A 66 -3.73 5.22 -2.24
N ASN A 67 -4.75 4.97 -1.42
CA ASN A 67 -4.53 4.66 -0.01
C ASN A 67 -4.06 3.20 0.16
N ALA A 68 -2.91 3.03 0.81
CA ALA A 68 -2.27 1.73 1.09
C ALA A 68 -2.01 1.59 2.60
N THR A 69 -3.00 1.92 3.43
CA THR A 69 -2.89 1.89 4.89
C THR A 69 -3.61 0.72 5.56
N GLN A 70 -4.24 -0.16 4.78
CA GLN A 70 -5.01 -1.30 5.29
C GLN A 70 -4.84 -2.52 4.40
N PHE A 71 -4.98 -3.71 4.97
CA PHE A 71 -4.98 -4.94 4.19
C PHE A 71 -6.13 -4.97 3.19
N ALA A 72 -5.86 -5.53 2.01
CA ALA A 72 -6.90 -5.89 1.06
C ALA A 72 -7.62 -7.17 1.51
N ALA A 73 -8.75 -7.46 0.89
CA ALA A 73 -9.42 -8.75 1.07
C ALA A 73 -8.48 -9.90 0.72
N VAL A 74 -8.51 -10.95 1.53
CA VAL A 74 -7.82 -12.22 1.24
C VAL A 74 -8.54 -12.98 0.13
N CYS A 75 -7.85 -13.95 -0.47
CA CYS A 75 -8.48 -14.88 -1.41
C CYS A 75 -9.55 -15.74 -0.69
N PRO A 76 -10.62 -16.16 -1.40
CA PRO A 76 -11.55 -17.18 -0.92
C PRO A 76 -10.91 -18.54 -0.69
#